data_AF-A0A0D0A744-F1
#
_entry.id   AF-A0A0D0A744-F1
#
_cell.length_a   1.000
_cell.length_b   1.000
_cell.length_c   1.000
_cell.angle_alpha   90.00
_cell.angle_beta   90.00
_cell.angle_gamma   90.00
#
_symmetry.space_group_name_H-M   'P 1'
#
loop_
_entity.id
_entity.type
_entity.pdbx_description
1 polymer ?
#
loop_
_entity_poly.entity_id
_entity_poly.type
_entity_poly.pdbx_seq_one_letter_code
_entity_poly.pdbx_strand_id
1 'polypeptide(L)'
;MLAPGKNREMGEHLREFHDFIGNEKDSVPCYWGNCDKSLQRMNVGRHIVSTHLRQTTICPRCNKSLSRPDVASRHEKQCGK
;
A
#
# COMPACT_ATOMS: atom_id res chain seq x y z
N MET A 1 -2.55 19.47 4.25
CA MET A 1 -2.02 18.17 4.70
C MET A 1 -2.78 17.09 3.94
N LEU A 2 -2.27 16.62 2.81
CA LEU A 2 -2.93 15.59 2.01
C LEU A 2 -2.50 14.23 2.56
N ALA A 3 -3.45 13.46 3.07
CA ALA A 3 -3.22 12.07 3.47
C ALA A 3 -2.79 11.28 2.21
N PRO A 4 -1.59 10.65 2.19
CA PRO A 4 -1.12 9.94 1.01
C PRO A 4 -2.04 8.74 0.79
N GLY A 5 -2.86 8.85 -0.24
CA GLY A 5 -3.99 7.97 -0.48
C GLY A 5 -3.86 7.29 -1.82
N LYS A 6 -2.72 6.66 -2.10
CA LYS A 6 -2.50 5.64 -3.14
C LYS A 6 -1.06 5.12 -3.07
N ASN A 7 -0.87 3.84 -3.41
CA ASN A 7 0.45 3.18 -3.42
C ASN A 7 1.54 3.95 -4.19
N ARG A 8 1.16 4.66 -5.27
CA ARG A 8 2.08 5.46 -6.09
C ARG A 8 2.63 6.65 -5.30
N GLU A 9 1.76 7.35 -4.57
CA GLU A 9 2.12 8.47 -3.71
C GLU A 9 3.06 8.03 -2.59
N MET A 10 2.84 6.83 -2.03
CA MET A 10 3.76 6.27 -1.03
C MET A 10 5.14 6.01 -1.64
N GLY A 11 5.21 5.47 -2.86
CA GLY A 11 6.48 5.26 -3.56
C GLY A 11 7.22 6.58 -3.86
N GLU A 12 6.47 7.62 -4.26
CA GLU A 12 7.01 8.98 -4.46
C GLU A 12 7.53 9.56 -3.15
N HIS A 13 6.73 9.49 -2.07
CA HIS A 13 7.13 9.92 -0.73
C HIS A 13 8.42 9.27 -0.23
N LEU A 14 8.56 7.95 -0.40
CA LEU A 14 9.77 7.24 0.01
C LEU A 14 11.01 7.76 -0.74
N ARG A 15 10.87 8.04 -2.04
CA ARG A 15 11.99 8.57 -2.84
C ARG A 15 12.34 10.00 -2.44
N GLU A 16 11.35 10.85 -2.25
CA GLU A 16 11.55 12.28 -1.98
C GLU A 16 12.01 12.57 -0.55
N PHE A 17 11.52 11.81 0.43
CA PHE A 17 11.73 12.12 1.86
C PHE A 17 12.63 11.12 2.59
N HIS A 18 12.87 9.92 2.03
CA HIS A 18 13.62 8.85 2.70
C HIS A 18 14.79 8.32 1.86
N ASP A 19 15.21 9.06 0.83
CA ASP A 19 16.30 8.69 -0.10
C ASP A 19 16.15 7.25 -0.63
N PHE A 20 14.91 6.81 -0.85
CA PHE A 20 14.62 5.42 -1.18
C PHE A 20 14.83 5.12 -2.67
N ILE A 21 16.07 5.32 -3.14
CA ILE A 21 16.46 5.30 -4.55
C ILE A 21 17.28 4.03 -4.86
N GLY A 22 17.05 3.44 -6.03
CA GLY A 22 17.84 2.34 -6.60
C GLY A 22 16.97 1.34 -7.37
N ASN A 23 17.42 0.10 -7.55
CA ASN A 23 16.76 -0.83 -8.46
C ASN A 23 15.45 -1.35 -7.87
N GLU A 24 14.39 -1.36 -8.69
CA GLU A 24 13.06 -1.82 -8.28
C GLU A 24 13.03 -3.29 -7.83
N LYS A 25 13.96 -4.10 -8.35
CA LYS A 25 14.08 -5.53 -8.04
C LYS A 25 14.92 -5.82 -6.81
N ASP A 26 15.62 -4.83 -6.25
CA ASP A 26 16.45 -5.00 -5.05
C ASP A 26 15.58 -5.48 -3.89
N SER A 27 16.05 -6.49 -3.16
CA SER A 27 15.41 -6.91 -1.92
C SER A 27 15.89 -6.00 -0.80
N VAL A 28 14.96 -5.30 -0.15
CA VAL A 28 15.23 -4.37 0.93
C VAL A 28 14.33 -4.67 2.13
N PRO A 29 14.86 -4.56 3.36
CA PRO A 29 14.05 -4.72 4.56
C PRO A 29 13.09 -3.53 4.73
N CYS A 30 11.94 -3.80 5.31
CA CYS A 30 11.00 -2.76 5.74
C CYS A 30 11.48 -2.16 7.06
N TYR A 31 11.79 -0.87 7.07
CA TYR A 31 12.22 -0.15 8.27
C TYR A 31 11.07 0.47 9.08
N TRP A 32 9.82 0.06 8.82
CA TRP A 32 8.67 0.61 9.53
C TRP A 32 8.54 -0.04 10.91
N GLY A 33 8.97 0.68 11.95
CA GLY A 33 8.98 0.17 13.33
C GLY A 33 9.81 -1.12 13.43
N ASN A 34 9.22 -2.17 14.01
CA ASN A 34 9.85 -3.49 14.14
C ASN A 34 9.32 -4.46 13.08
N CYS A 35 9.26 -4.04 11.81
CA CYS A 35 8.83 -4.93 10.74
C CYS A 35 9.99 -5.82 10.26
N ASP A 36 9.84 -7.15 10.37
CA ASP A 36 10.89 -8.10 9.94
C ASP A 36 10.76 -8.55 8.47
N LYS A 37 10.01 -7.82 7.63
CA LYS A 37 9.78 -8.23 6.23
C LYS A 37 10.78 -7.61 5.28
N SER A 38 11.39 -8.45 4.44
CA SER A 38 12.15 -8.04 3.26
C SER A 38 11.33 -8.23 1.99
N LEU A 39 11.38 -7.23 1.11
CA LEU A 39 10.53 -7.12 -0.06
C LEU A 39 11.36 -6.57 -1.22
N GLN A 40 10.92 -6.82 -2.45
CA GLN A 40 11.42 -6.02 -3.58
C GLN A 40 11.09 -4.55 -3.36
N ARG A 41 12.04 -3.66 -3.68
CA ARG A 41 11.92 -2.21 -3.49
C ARG A 41 10.62 -1.63 -4.06
N MET A 42 10.21 -2.08 -5.25
CA MET A 42 8.94 -1.66 -5.87
C MET A 42 7.69 -2.00 -5.05
N ASN A 43 7.77 -3.02 -4.18
CA ASN A 43 6.65 -3.50 -3.37
C ASN A 43 6.58 -2.85 -1.98
N VAL A 44 7.62 -2.13 -1.56
CA VAL A 44 7.73 -1.54 -0.20
C VAL A 44 6.64 -0.49 0.03
N GLY A 45 6.40 0.41 -0.93
CA GLY A 45 5.33 1.40 -0.80
C GLY A 45 3.95 0.76 -0.62
N ARG A 46 3.64 -0.29 -1.40
CA ARG A 46 2.39 -1.05 -1.24
C ARG A 46 2.32 -1.76 0.11
N HIS A 47 3.43 -2.36 0.55
CA HIS A 47 3.50 -3.05 1.82
C HIS A 47 3.20 -2.09 2.99
N ILE A 48 3.79 -0.90 2.99
CA ILE A 48 3.57 0.12 4.04
C ILE A 48 2.09 0.53 4.10
N VAL A 49 1.50 0.88 2.96
CA VAL A 49 0.09 1.31 2.89
C VAL A 49 -0.85 0.22 3.41
N SER A 50 -0.64 -1.02 2.96
CA SER A 50 -1.54 -2.12 3.29
C SER A 50 -1.34 -2.69 4.69
N THR A 51 -0.10 -2.70 5.20
CA THR A 51 0.26 -3.39 6.46
C THR A 51 0.30 -2.43 7.64
N HIS A 52 0.88 -1.25 7.45
CA HIS A 52 1.18 -0.33 8.54
C HIS A 52 0.17 0.81 8.62
N LEU A 53 -0.20 1.39 7.47
CA LEU A 53 -1.20 2.46 7.43
C LEU A 53 -2.63 1.93 7.47
N ARG A 54 -2.84 0.63 7.22
CA ARG A 54 -4.15 -0.05 7.19
C ARG A 54 -5.21 0.76 6.44
N GLN A 55 -4.83 1.42 5.35
CA GLN A 55 -5.80 2.12 4.51
C GLN A 55 -6.71 1.07 3.86
N THR A 56 -7.86 0.85 4.50
CA THR A 56 -8.92 0.00 3.97
C THR A 56 -9.87 0.87 3.16
N THR A 57 -10.19 0.42 1.95
CA THR A 57 -11.32 0.95 1.19
C THR A 57 -12.58 0.26 1.68
N ILE A 58 -13.58 1.02 2.11
CA ILE A 58 -14.88 0.47 2.49
C ILE A 58 -15.72 0.35 1.23
N CYS A 59 -16.30 -0.83 0.97
CA CYS A 59 -17.26 -0.97 -0.12
C CYS A 59 -18.54 -0.19 0.24
N PRO A 60 -19.01 0.75 -0.59
CA PRO A 60 -20.21 1.53 -0.29
C PRO A 60 -21.51 0.71 -0.34
N ARG A 61 -21.47 -0.53 -0.88
CA ARG A 61 -22.65 -1.39 -1.08
C ARG A 61 -22.88 -2.35 0.08
N CYS A 62 -21.83 -3.01 0.58
CA CYS A 62 -21.93 -3.99 1.66
C CYS A 62 -21.19 -3.57 2.94
N ASN A 63 -20.61 -2.37 2.95
CA ASN A 63 -19.83 -1.80 4.05
C ASN A 63 -18.63 -2.66 4.49
N LYS A 64 -18.16 -3.56 3.62
CA LYS A 64 -17.00 -4.42 3.91
C LYS A 64 -15.70 -3.62 3.78
N SER A 65 -14.88 -3.66 4.82
CA SER A 65 -13.52 -3.11 4.81
C SER A 65 -12.61 -4.01 3.96
N LEU A 66 -12.05 -3.44 2.90
CA LEU A 66 -11.16 -4.14 1.98
C LEU A 66 -9.79 -3.50 2.08
N SER A 67 -8.80 -4.31 2.41
CA SER A 67 -7.44 -3.85 2.70
C SER A 67 -6.69 -3.27 1.49
N ARG A 68 -7.29 -3.32 0.28
CA ARG A 68 -6.62 -3.11 -1.01
C ARG A 68 -7.59 -2.55 -2.06
N PRO A 69 -7.20 -1.53 -2.86
CA PRO A 69 -8.06 -0.96 -3.90
C PRO A 69 -8.29 -1.89 -5.09
N ASP A 70 -7.31 -2.71 -5.49
CA ASP A 70 -7.49 -3.74 -6.54
C ASP A 70 -8.52 -4.80 -6.12
N VAL A 71 -8.47 -5.21 -4.85
CA VAL A 71 -9.44 -6.10 -4.24
C VAL A 71 -10.80 -5.42 -4.14
N ALA A 72 -10.84 -4.13 -3.80
CA ALA A 72 -12.05 -3.32 -3.77
C ALA A 72 -12.73 -3.26 -5.13
N SER A 73 -12.01 -2.89 -6.20
CA SER A 73 -12.60 -2.86 -7.54
C SER A 73 -13.11 -4.21 -8.03
N ARG A 74 -12.40 -5.31 -7.71
CA ARG A 74 -12.89 -6.67 -8.03
C ARG A 74 -14.12 -7.03 -7.19
N HIS A 75 -14.10 -6.70 -5.91
CA HIS A 75 -15.20 -6.93 -5.00
C HIS A 75 -16.44 -6.14 -5.42
N GLU A 76 -16.32 -4.86 -5.76
CA GLU A 76 -17.44 -4.01 -6.19
C GLU A 76 -18.16 -4.60 -7.41
N LYS A 77 -17.41 -5.17 -8.37
CA LYS A 77 -18.00 -5.86 -9.53
C LYS A 77 -18.80 -7.11 -9.18
N GLN A 78 -18.54 -7.70 -8.02
CA GLN A 78 -19.16 -8.94 -7.55
C GLN A 78 -20.08 -8.72 -6.34
N CYS A 79 -20.11 -7.50 -5.80
CA CYS A 79 -20.82 -7.16 -4.59
C CYS A 79 -22.30 -6.92 -4.89
N GLY A 80 -23.15 -7.88 -4.52
CA GLY A 80 -24.60 -7.82 -4.75
C GLY A 80 -25.09 -8.63 -5.95
N LYS A 81 -24.31 -9.61 -6.42
CA LYS A 81 -24.87 -10.83 -7.02
C LYS A 81 -25.23 -11.79 -5.90
#